data_AF-A0A067N8L6-F1
#
_entry.id   AF-A0A067N8L6-F1
#
_cell.length_a   1.000
_cell.length_b   1.000
_cell.length_c   1.000
_cell.angle_alpha   90.00
_cell.angle_beta   90.00
_cell.angle_gamma   90.00
#
_symmetry.space_group_name_H-M   'P 1'
#
loop_
_entity.id
_entity.type
_entity.pdbx_description
1 polymer ?
#
loop_
_entity_poly.entity_id
_entity_poly.type
_entity_poly.pdbx_seq_one_letter_code
_entity_poly.pdbx_strand_id
1 'polypeptide(L)'
;MDSKRHFTRLQSWVFSIVVGLSCVIIVAELYGIAVMAALGPGAVVPASMGFATALFTVLSVVFTISSFITTVMFQTVWLSILCVLWLSTGALTHSIAHTLAPDGCDALAGHKRSVCGQLPFVELYCYIISAALLLYTLTLSALTTKAVVDGHPGVWTASAWDLPYTKDLPYTKNKTYSKDQRKDPSTEALLYENA
;
A
#
# COMPACT_ATOMS: atom_id res chain seq x y z
N MET A 1 5.49 24.68 -11.23
CA MET A 1 6.34 23.82 -10.36
C MET A 1 5.66 23.39 -9.06
N ASP A 2 4.74 24.17 -8.49
CA ASP A 2 4.18 23.86 -7.15
C ASP A 2 3.31 22.59 -7.09
N SER A 3 2.54 22.29 -8.12
CA SER A 3 1.63 21.12 -8.12
C SER A 3 2.34 19.78 -7.87
N LYS A 4 3.54 19.57 -8.45
CA LYS A 4 4.32 18.35 -8.25
C LYS A 4 4.77 18.20 -6.80
N ARG A 5 5.16 19.30 -6.14
CA ARG A 5 5.58 19.30 -4.74
C ARG A 5 4.42 18.97 -3.79
N HIS A 6 3.22 19.47 -4.09
CA HIS A 6 2.03 19.13 -3.31
C HIS A 6 1.66 17.65 -3.43
N PHE A 7 1.76 17.10 -4.65
CA PHE A 7 1.46 15.68 -4.89
C PHE A 7 2.43 14.74 -4.17
N THR A 8 3.75 14.98 -4.28
CA THR A 8 4.74 14.14 -3.60
C THR A 8 4.62 14.22 -2.08
N ARG A 9 4.28 15.39 -1.54
CA ARG A 9 4.02 15.57 -0.11
C ARG A 9 2.77 14.82 0.33
N LEU A 10 1.69 14.88 -0.44
CA LEU A 10 0.46 14.13 -0.17
C LEU A 10 0.72 12.62 -0.19
N GLN A 11 1.41 12.13 -1.22
CA GLN A 11 1.78 10.72 -1.35
C GLN A 11 2.61 10.26 -0.15
N SER A 12 3.69 10.98 0.19
CA SER A 12 4.53 10.67 1.34
C SER A 12 3.73 10.66 2.66
N TRP A 13 2.81 11.61 2.84
CA TRP A 13 1.97 11.70 4.04
C TRP A 13 0.99 10.53 4.15
N VAL A 14 0.30 10.16 3.05
CA VAL A 14 -0.60 9.00 3.02
C VAL A 14 0.15 7.72 3.32
N PHE A 15 1.31 7.50 2.70
CA PHE A 15 2.15 6.32 2.99
C PHE A 15 2.62 6.28 4.44
N SER A 16 3.06 7.42 4.98
CA SER A 16 3.48 7.51 6.38
C SER A 16 2.34 7.17 7.35
N ILE A 17 1.12 7.66 7.08
CA ILE A 17 -0.06 7.31 7.89
C ILE A 17 -0.39 5.83 7.78
N VAL A 18 -0.45 5.28 6.56
CA VAL A 18 -0.78 3.87 6.34
C VAL A 18 0.24 2.96 7.04
N VAL A 19 1.54 3.27 6.96
CA VAL A 19 2.60 2.53 7.65
C VAL A 19 2.46 2.66 9.16
N GLY A 20 2.32 3.89 9.67
CA GLY A 20 2.21 4.15 11.11
C GLY A 20 1.00 3.42 11.71
N LEU A 21 -0.15 3.50 11.06
CA LEU A 21 -1.35 2.78 11.47
C LEU A 21 -1.19 1.26 11.37
N SER A 22 -0.54 0.76 10.32
CA SER A 22 -0.24 -0.67 10.19
C SER A 22 0.63 -1.17 11.33
N CYS A 23 1.65 -0.41 11.76
CA CYS A 23 2.48 -0.76 12.91
C CYS A 23 1.68 -0.82 14.21
N VAL A 24 0.75 0.12 14.44
CA VAL A 24 -0.14 0.08 15.62
C VAL A 24 -1.00 -1.18 15.60
N ILE A 25 -1.52 -1.56 14.43
CA ILE A 25 -2.34 -2.77 14.29
C ILE A 25 -1.50 -4.04 14.48
N ILE A 26 -0.25 -4.08 14.00
CA ILE A 26 0.67 -5.20 14.29
C ILE A 26 0.84 -5.38 15.79
N VAL A 27 1.06 -4.28 16.53
CA VAL A 27 1.21 -4.34 17.99
C VAL A 27 -0.08 -4.78 18.67
N ALA A 28 -1.24 -4.27 18.23
CA ALA A 28 -2.54 -4.65 18.77
C ALA A 28 -2.86 -6.13 18.52
N GLU A 29 -2.60 -6.63 17.31
CA GLU A 29 -2.79 -8.04 16.92
C GLU A 29 -1.81 -8.95 17.66
N LEU A 30 -0.53 -8.58 17.80
CA LEU A 30 0.45 -9.35 18.59
C LEU A 30 0.02 -9.45 20.05
N TYR A 31 -0.49 -8.35 20.62
CA TYR A 31 -1.05 -8.36 21.96
C TYR A 31 -2.28 -9.27 22.05
N GLY A 32 -3.20 -9.18 21.08
CA GLY A 32 -4.37 -10.06 20.98
C GLY A 32 -3.99 -11.54 20.89
N ILE A 33 -3.03 -11.89 20.03
CA ILE A 33 -2.50 -13.26 19.89
C ILE A 33 -1.89 -13.74 21.21
N ALA A 34 -1.09 -12.91 21.89
CA ALA A 34 -0.49 -13.28 23.17
C ALA A 34 -1.55 -13.58 24.25
N VAL A 35 -2.61 -12.76 24.31
CA VAL A 35 -3.72 -12.96 25.24
C VAL A 35 -4.54 -14.21 24.87
N MET A 36 -4.81 -14.43 23.59
CA MET A 36 -5.58 -15.59 23.13
C MET A 36 -4.80 -16.90 23.25
N ALA A 37 -3.49 -16.87 23.06
CA ALA A 37 -2.61 -18.02 23.29
C ALA A 37 -2.64 -18.47 24.77
N ALA A 38 -2.78 -17.53 25.71
CA ALA A 38 -2.94 -17.84 27.13
C ALA A 38 -4.30 -18.52 27.46
N LEU A 39 -5.31 -18.38 26.59
CA LEU A 39 -6.64 -18.97 26.76
C LEU A 39 -6.78 -20.37 26.14
N GLY A 40 -5.80 -20.82 25.35
CA GLY A 40 -5.73 -22.17 24.78
C GLY A 40 -5.75 -22.23 23.24
N PRO A 41 -5.43 -23.40 22.66
CA PRO A 41 -5.13 -23.56 21.22
C PRO A 41 -6.30 -23.35 20.25
N GLY A 42 -7.54 -23.26 20.73
CA GLY A 42 -8.73 -23.11 19.88
C GLY A 42 -9.06 -21.68 19.47
N ALA A 43 -8.42 -20.67 20.06
CA ALA A 43 -8.83 -19.27 19.93
C ALA A 43 -7.97 -18.45 18.93
N VAL A 44 -6.96 -19.06 18.32
CA VAL A 44 -5.88 -18.35 17.60
C VAL A 44 -6.22 -18.02 16.13
N VAL A 45 -7.26 -18.64 15.57
CA VAL A 45 -7.55 -18.60 14.13
C VAL A 45 -7.81 -17.19 13.57
N PRO A 46 -8.61 -16.31 14.21
CA PRO A 46 -9.02 -15.07 13.56
C PRO A 46 -7.95 -13.97 13.55
N ALA A 47 -7.05 -13.95 14.54
CA ALA A 47 -6.01 -12.91 14.68
C ALA A 47 -4.90 -13.02 13.62
N SER A 48 -4.81 -14.15 12.92
CA SER A 48 -3.78 -14.38 11.90
C SER A 48 -3.97 -13.52 10.66
N MET A 49 -5.21 -13.19 10.29
CA MET A 49 -5.52 -12.47 9.05
C MET A 49 -5.19 -10.98 9.15
N GLY A 50 -5.48 -10.34 10.28
CA GLY A 50 -5.10 -8.95 10.55
C GLY A 50 -3.59 -8.78 10.60
N PHE A 51 -2.89 -9.70 11.28
CA PHE A 51 -1.43 -9.72 11.31
C PHE A 51 -0.81 -9.89 9.92
N ALA A 52 -1.29 -10.86 9.13
CA ALA A 52 -0.80 -11.09 7.77
C ALA A 52 -1.02 -9.86 6.88
N THR A 53 -2.18 -9.21 6.99
CA THR A 53 -2.51 -7.99 6.23
C THR A 53 -1.61 -6.82 6.62
N ALA A 54 -1.37 -6.63 7.91
CA ALA A 54 -0.53 -5.54 8.38
C ALA A 54 0.96 -5.78 8.03
N LEU A 55 1.45 -7.01 8.17
CA LEU A 55 2.79 -7.40 7.73
C LEU A 55 2.97 -7.20 6.22
N PHE A 56 1.98 -7.62 5.43
CA PHE A 56 1.97 -7.43 3.99
C PHE A 56 1.99 -5.95 3.62
N THR A 57 1.27 -5.10 4.36
CA THR A 57 1.30 -3.64 4.18
C THR A 57 2.68 -3.04 4.47
N VAL A 58 3.36 -3.50 5.53
CA VAL A 58 4.74 -3.06 5.84
C VAL A 58 5.73 -3.52 4.78
N LEU A 59 5.68 -4.79 4.39
CA LEU A 59 6.53 -5.33 3.33
C LEU A 59 6.31 -4.59 2.01
N SER A 60 5.05 -4.26 1.69
CA SER A 60 4.70 -3.47 0.51
C SER A 60 5.52 -2.19 0.45
N VAL A 61 5.60 -1.47 1.56
CA VAL A 61 6.29 -0.17 1.63
C VAL A 61 7.78 -0.34 1.34
N VAL A 62 8.41 -1.37 1.91
CA VAL A 62 9.81 -1.73 1.63
C VAL A 62 9.99 -2.05 0.15
N PHE A 63 9.06 -2.80 -0.45
CA PHE A 63 9.09 -3.17 -1.86
C PHE A 63 8.87 -1.98 -2.81
N THR A 64 8.12 -0.95 -2.41
CA THR A 64 7.94 0.29 -3.21
C THR A 64 9.22 1.06 -3.46
N ILE A 65 10.29 0.79 -2.70
CA ILE A 65 11.61 1.38 -2.92
C ILE A 65 12.27 0.78 -4.19
N SER A 66 11.82 -0.40 -4.63
CA SER A 66 12.32 -1.05 -5.84
C SER A 66 11.70 -0.46 -7.11
N SER A 67 12.54 -0.17 -8.13
CA SER A 67 12.17 0.56 -9.35
C SER A 67 11.11 -0.12 -10.23
N PHE A 68 10.93 -1.44 -10.11
CA PHE A 68 9.93 -2.18 -10.89
C PHE A 68 8.50 -1.99 -10.35
N ILE A 69 8.38 -1.73 -9.04
CA ILE A 69 7.11 -1.66 -8.31
C ILE A 69 6.48 -0.26 -8.39
N THR A 70 7.21 0.72 -8.92
CA THR A 70 6.75 2.12 -9.02
C THR A 70 5.81 2.38 -10.19
N THR A 71 5.51 1.38 -11.02
CA THR A 71 4.58 1.57 -12.15
C THR A 71 3.15 1.84 -11.65
N VAL A 72 2.48 2.79 -12.29
CA VAL A 72 1.09 3.19 -11.94
C VAL A 72 0.14 2.01 -11.94
N MET A 73 0.25 1.10 -12.93
CA MET A 73 -0.54 -0.13 -12.99
C MET A 73 -0.34 -1.02 -11.76
N PHE A 74 0.92 -1.36 -11.46
CA PHE A 74 1.23 -2.25 -10.35
C PHE A 74 0.74 -1.65 -9.04
N GLN A 75 1.02 -0.37 -8.81
CA GLN A 75 0.63 0.32 -7.59
C GLN A 75 -0.91 0.36 -7.44
N THR A 76 -1.66 0.61 -8.52
CA THR A 76 -3.13 0.65 -8.48
C THR A 76 -3.72 -0.73 -8.14
N VAL A 77 -3.24 -1.78 -8.80
CA VAL A 77 -3.68 -3.17 -8.54
C VAL A 77 -3.33 -3.56 -7.10
N TRP A 78 -2.12 -3.22 -6.66
CA TRP A 78 -1.64 -3.52 -5.32
C TRP A 78 -2.46 -2.81 -4.22
N LEU A 79 -2.71 -1.51 -4.36
CA LEU A 79 -3.54 -0.74 -3.43
C LEU A 79 -4.97 -1.29 -3.36
N SER A 80 -5.49 -1.80 -4.47
CA SER A 80 -6.82 -2.42 -4.52
C SER A 80 -6.84 -3.71 -3.70
N ILE A 81 -5.80 -4.56 -3.81
CA ILE A 81 -5.66 -5.77 -3.00
C ILE A 81 -5.57 -5.41 -1.51
N LEU A 82 -4.73 -4.42 -1.15
CA LEU A 82 -4.62 -3.95 0.23
C LEU A 82 -5.97 -3.42 0.75
N CYS A 83 -6.69 -2.66 -0.05
CA CYS A 83 -8.01 -2.13 0.33
C CYS A 83 -9.00 -3.26 0.66
N VAL A 84 -9.08 -4.29 -0.19
CA VAL A 84 -9.95 -5.46 0.04
C VAL A 84 -9.52 -6.26 1.27
N LEU A 85 -8.22 -6.41 1.51
CA LEU A 85 -7.70 -7.08 2.70
C LEU A 85 -8.09 -6.32 3.99
N TRP A 86 -7.95 -5.00 4.01
CA TRP A 86 -8.36 -4.16 5.14
C TRP A 86 -9.87 -4.21 5.38
N LEU A 87 -10.69 -4.17 4.32
CA LEU A 87 -12.15 -4.33 4.44
C LEU A 87 -12.53 -5.71 4.98
N SER A 88 -11.90 -6.77 4.47
CA SER A 88 -12.16 -8.14 4.92
C SER A 88 -11.77 -8.32 6.39
N THR A 89 -10.65 -7.71 6.81
CA THR A 89 -10.22 -7.71 8.21
C THR A 89 -11.23 -6.97 9.10
N GLY A 90 -11.67 -5.78 8.70
CA GLY A 90 -12.71 -5.03 9.44
C GLY A 90 -14.02 -5.80 9.55
N ALA A 91 -14.49 -6.41 8.46
CA ALA A 91 -15.71 -7.22 8.45
C ALA A 91 -15.58 -8.48 9.32
N LEU A 92 -14.41 -9.12 9.31
CA LEU A 92 -14.14 -10.27 10.15
C LEU A 92 -14.13 -9.88 11.64
N THR A 93 -13.46 -8.78 12.00
CA THR A 93 -13.45 -8.23 13.36
C THR A 93 -14.85 -7.92 13.86
N HIS A 94 -15.69 -7.34 13.01
CA HIS A 94 -17.09 -7.06 13.32
C HIS A 94 -17.89 -8.34 13.62
N SER A 95 -17.77 -9.36 12.76
CA SER A 95 -18.43 -10.66 12.95
C SER A 95 -18.00 -11.33 14.26
N ILE A 96 -16.71 -11.27 14.58
CA ILE A 96 -16.15 -11.82 15.82
C ILE A 96 -16.69 -11.07 17.05
N ALA A 97 -16.76 -9.74 16.99
CA ALA A 97 -17.29 -8.94 18.08
C ALA A 97 -18.73 -9.35 18.43
N HIS A 98 -19.58 -9.53 17.41
CA HIS A 98 -20.96 -9.98 17.58
C HIS A 98 -21.05 -11.42 18.12
N THR A 99 -20.13 -12.30 17.72
CA THR A 99 -20.12 -13.70 18.14
C THR A 99 -19.62 -13.88 19.58
N LEU A 100 -18.63 -13.08 20.00
CA LEU A 100 -18.03 -13.16 21.33
C LEU A 100 -18.91 -12.57 22.44
N ALA A 101 -19.72 -11.56 22.11
CA ALA A 101 -20.46 -10.78 23.08
C ALA A 101 -21.83 -10.35 22.54
N PRO A 102 -22.77 -11.30 22.31
CA PRO A 102 -24.11 -10.97 21.83
C PRO A 102 -24.87 -10.04 22.79
N ASP A 103 -24.63 -10.20 24.10
CA ASP A 103 -25.22 -9.37 25.17
C ASP A 103 -24.32 -8.18 25.57
N GLY A 104 -23.26 -7.90 24.80
CA GLY A 104 -22.29 -6.84 25.06
C GLY A 104 -21.12 -7.24 25.95
N CYS A 105 -20.10 -6.38 26.01
CA CYS A 105 -18.82 -6.67 26.66
C CYS A 105 -18.90 -6.75 28.20
N ASP A 106 -19.97 -6.25 28.82
CA ASP A 106 -20.13 -6.25 30.28
C ASP A 106 -20.44 -7.64 30.85
N ALA A 107 -20.95 -8.55 30.03
CA ALA A 107 -21.21 -9.94 30.43
C ALA A 107 -19.91 -10.77 30.58
N LEU A 108 -18.78 -10.28 30.05
CA LEU A 108 -17.51 -11.00 30.09
C LEU A 108 -16.70 -10.61 31.34
N ALA A 109 -16.23 -11.60 32.09
CA ALA A 109 -15.37 -11.39 33.25
C ALA A 109 -13.87 -11.45 32.91
N GLY A 110 -13.07 -10.67 33.64
CA GLY A 110 -11.60 -10.72 33.60
C GLY A 110 -10.99 -10.20 32.30
N HIS A 111 -9.94 -10.88 31.82
CA HIS A 111 -9.14 -10.46 30.66
C HIS A 111 -9.96 -10.32 29.37
N LYS A 112 -11.06 -11.07 29.23
CA LYS A 112 -11.92 -11.02 28.06
C LYS A 112 -12.66 -9.68 27.92
N ARG A 113 -12.96 -9.00 29.04
CA ARG A 113 -13.58 -7.67 29.04
C ARG A 113 -12.67 -6.61 28.41
N SER A 114 -11.38 -6.67 28.73
CA SER A 114 -10.37 -5.76 28.19
C SER A 114 -10.26 -5.89 26.66
N VAL A 115 -10.18 -7.13 26.17
CA VAL A 115 -10.13 -7.40 24.72
C VAL A 115 -11.40 -6.93 24.03
N CYS A 116 -12.58 -7.26 24.59
CA CYS A 116 -13.88 -6.86 24.04
C CYS A 116 -14.02 -5.34 23.87
N GLY A 117 -13.51 -4.56 24.84
CA GLY A 117 -13.50 -3.10 24.73
C GLY A 117 -12.58 -2.53 23.64
N GLN A 118 -11.58 -3.29 23.19
CA GLN A 118 -10.63 -2.86 22.15
C GLN A 118 -11.05 -3.23 20.72
N LEU A 119 -11.88 -4.26 20.53
CA LEU A 119 -12.40 -4.67 19.21
C LEU A 119 -13.00 -3.52 18.38
N PRO A 120 -13.91 -2.67 18.90
CA PRO A 120 -14.52 -1.59 18.10
C PRO A 120 -13.49 -0.54 17.64
N PHE A 121 -12.41 -0.38 18.40
CA PHE A 121 -11.31 0.49 18.00
C PHE A 121 -10.59 -0.11 16.78
N VAL A 122 -10.17 -1.38 16.84
CA VAL A 122 -9.50 -2.06 15.70
C VAL A 122 -10.37 -2.04 14.45
N GLU A 123 -11.67 -2.28 14.60
CA GLU A 123 -12.65 -2.20 13.51
C GLU A 123 -12.65 -0.82 12.85
N LEU A 124 -12.79 0.26 13.65
CA LEU A 124 -12.79 1.62 13.15
C LEU A 124 -11.50 1.95 12.39
N TYR A 125 -10.33 1.52 12.91
CA TYR A 125 -9.05 1.75 12.23
C TYR A 125 -8.97 1.02 10.88
N CYS A 126 -9.46 -0.21 10.79
CA CYS A 126 -9.50 -0.94 9.52
C CYS A 126 -10.30 -0.18 8.45
N TYR A 127 -11.46 0.36 8.84
CA TYR A 127 -12.28 1.17 7.92
C TYR A 127 -11.62 2.49 7.54
N ILE A 128 -10.97 3.19 8.48
CA ILE A 128 -10.24 4.44 8.20
C ILE A 128 -9.10 4.18 7.21
N ILE A 129 -8.31 3.12 7.41
CA ILE A 129 -7.22 2.76 6.50
C ILE A 129 -7.77 2.39 5.12
N SER A 130 -8.83 1.58 5.06
CA SER A 130 -9.48 1.23 3.81
C SER A 130 -10.00 2.47 3.07
N ALA A 131 -10.66 3.39 3.76
CA ALA A 131 -11.15 4.63 3.17
C ALA A 131 -10.01 5.51 2.64
N ALA A 132 -8.91 5.63 3.39
CA ALA A 132 -7.72 6.37 2.95
C ALA A 132 -7.08 5.74 1.70
N LEU A 133 -6.97 4.41 1.65
CA LEU A 133 -6.47 3.68 0.48
C LEU A 133 -7.39 3.86 -0.72
N LEU A 134 -8.70 3.81 -0.52
CA LEU A 134 -9.69 4.00 -1.58
C LEU A 134 -9.63 5.42 -2.16
N LEU A 135 -9.56 6.45 -1.31
CA LEU A 135 -9.39 7.83 -1.75
C LEU A 135 -8.08 8.00 -2.51
N TYR A 136 -6.99 7.39 -2.05
CA TYR A 136 -5.72 7.42 -2.76
C TYR A 136 -5.83 6.76 -4.14
N THR A 137 -6.43 5.57 -4.25
CA THR A 137 -6.68 4.89 -5.54
C THR A 137 -7.55 5.72 -6.48
N LEU A 138 -8.58 6.40 -5.97
CA LEU A 138 -9.42 7.31 -6.76
C LEU A 138 -8.63 8.52 -7.27
N THR A 139 -7.78 9.14 -6.44
CA THR A 139 -6.96 10.26 -6.92
C THR A 139 -5.94 9.82 -7.97
N LEU A 140 -5.32 8.65 -7.78
CA LEU A 140 -4.33 8.11 -8.70
C LEU A 140 -4.96 7.72 -10.04
N SER A 141 -6.15 7.10 -10.02
CA SER A 141 -6.92 6.83 -11.23
C SER A 141 -7.38 8.11 -11.94
N ALA A 142 -7.88 9.12 -11.22
CA ALA A 142 -8.27 10.40 -11.82
C ALA A 142 -7.08 11.11 -12.51
N LEU A 143 -5.89 11.09 -11.89
CA LEU A 143 -4.66 11.63 -12.48
C LEU A 143 -4.22 10.83 -13.72
N THR A 144 -4.36 9.51 -13.66
CA THR A 144 -4.04 8.61 -14.78
C THR A 144 -4.96 8.85 -15.96
N THR A 145 -6.28 8.92 -15.72
CA THR A 145 -7.27 9.24 -16.75
C THR A 145 -7.01 10.60 -17.37
N LYS A 146 -6.70 11.62 -16.56
CA LYS A 146 -6.36 12.95 -17.06
C LYS A 146 -5.13 12.93 -17.96
N ALA A 147 -4.08 12.21 -17.58
CA ALA A 147 -2.87 12.10 -18.38
C ALA A 147 -3.10 11.34 -19.71
N VAL A 148 -3.99 10.35 -19.72
CA VAL A 148 -4.41 9.66 -20.95
C VAL A 148 -5.16 10.61 -21.88
N VAL A 149 -6.09 11.41 -21.34
CA VAL A 149 -6.84 12.43 -22.11
C VAL A 149 -5.89 13.50 -22.68
N ASP A 150 -4.85 13.88 -21.94
CA ASP A 150 -3.82 14.84 -22.39
C ASP A 150 -2.85 14.23 -23.45
N GLY A 151 -3.06 12.98 -23.89
CA GLY A 151 -2.34 12.37 -25.00
C GLY A 151 -1.03 11.68 -24.63
N HIS A 152 -0.89 11.24 -23.37
CA HIS A 152 0.26 10.44 -22.92
C HIS A 152 -0.10 8.93 -22.90
N PRO A 153 0.18 8.15 -23.96
CA PRO A 153 -0.22 6.74 -24.04
C PRO A 153 0.59 5.80 -23.11
N GLY A 154 1.72 6.24 -22.58
CA GLY A 154 2.63 5.45 -21.73
C GLY A 154 2.49 5.66 -20.22
N VAL A 155 1.42 6.31 -19.76
CA VAL A 155 1.24 6.69 -18.34
C VAL A 155 1.18 5.47 -17.42
N TRP A 156 0.60 4.38 -17.90
CA TRP A 156 0.43 3.14 -17.13
C TRP A 156 1.75 2.47 -16.77
N THR A 157 2.76 2.61 -17.62
CA THR A 157 4.12 2.10 -17.43
C THR A 157 5.06 3.14 -16.81
N ALA A 158 4.61 4.39 -16.68
CA ALA A 158 5.39 5.43 -16.05
C ALA A 158 5.42 5.23 -14.53
N SER A 159 6.46 5.78 -13.92
CA SER A 159 6.57 5.83 -12.47
C SER A 159 5.48 6.75 -11.91
N ALA A 160 4.79 6.34 -10.85
CA ALA A 160 3.80 7.19 -10.19
C ALA A 160 4.39 8.53 -9.68
N TRP A 161 5.71 8.56 -9.44
CA TRP A 161 6.45 9.75 -9.04
C TRP A 161 6.59 10.82 -10.13
N ASP A 162 6.34 10.45 -11.39
CA ASP A 162 6.41 11.38 -12.52
C ASP A 162 5.12 12.17 -12.73
N LEU A 163 4.03 11.77 -12.07
CA LEU A 163 2.77 12.50 -12.11
C LEU A 163 2.76 13.69 -11.10
N PRO A 164 2.05 14.79 -11.40
CA PRO A 164 1.41 15.11 -12.69
C PRO A 164 2.44 15.58 -13.75
N TYR A 165 2.17 15.28 -15.03
CA TYR A 165 2.99 15.75 -16.14
C TYR A 165 2.94 17.29 -16.25
N THR A 166 4.10 17.91 -16.40
CA THR A 166 4.19 19.35 -16.66
C THR A 166 3.71 19.61 -18.09
N LYS A 167 2.64 20.41 -18.25
CA LYS A 167 2.05 20.78 -19.56
C LYS A 167 3.05 21.46 -20.52
N ASP A 168 4.12 22.01 -19.97
CA ASP A 168 5.09 22.85 -20.70
C ASP A 168 6.12 22.04 -21.50
N LEU A 169 6.13 20.71 -21.38
CA LEU A 169 7.01 19.86 -22.17
C LEU A 169 6.19 19.24 -23.32
N PRO A 170 6.29 19.76 -24.56
CA PRO A 170 5.66 19.12 -25.70
C PRO A 170 6.16 17.69 -25.75
N TYR A 171 5.22 16.72 -25.73
CA TYR A 171 5.53 15.31 -25.84
C TYR A 171 6.35 15.09 -27.10
N THR A 172 7.68 15.01 -26.94
CA THR A 172 8.59 14.85 -28.06
C THR A 172 8.49 13.38 -28.40
N LYS A 173 7.58 13.05 -29.33
CA LYS A 173 7.31 11.71 -29.90
C LYS A 173 8.54 11.05 -30.56
N ASN A 174 9.75 11.60 -30.36
CA ASN A 174 10.95 11.30 -31.13
C ASN A 174 12.08 10.63 -30.33
N LYS A 175 11.86 10.17 -29.11
CA LYS A 175 12.73 9.12 -28.55
C LYS A 175 12.21 7.75 -28.96
N THR A 176 12.26 7.50 -30.27
CA THR A 176 12.61 6.16 -30.74
C THR A 176 13.81 5.77 -29.90
N TYR A 177 13.64 4.76 -29.04
CA TYR A 177 14.75 4.11 -28.37
C TYR A 177 15.70 3.68 -29.50
N SER A 178 16.66 4.55 -29.80
CA SER A 178 17.75 4.23 -30.70
C SER A 178 18.49 3.15 -29.97
N LYS A 179 18.14 1.92 -30.31
CA LYS A 179 18.77 0.66 -29.92
C LYS A 179 20.12 0.56 -30.64
N ASP A 180 20.85 1.68 -30.66
CA ASP A 180 22.08 1.92 -31.39
C ASP A 180 23.12 2.58 -30.47
N GLN A 181 23.07 2.20 -29.18
CA GLN A 181 24.29 1.92 -28.43
C GLN A 181 24.76 0.50 -28.80
N ARG A 182 24.86 0.22 -30.11
CA ARG A 182 25.77 -0.79 -30.61
C ARG A 182 27.15 -0.25 -30.22
N LYS A 183 27.67 -0.73 -29.08
CA LYS A 183 29.05 -0.56 -28.65
C LYS A 183 29.91 -0.78 -29.90
N ASP A 184 30.45 0.28 -30.47
CA ASP A 184 31.24 0.21 -31.70
C ASP A 184 32.47 -0.64 -31.36
N PRO A 185 32.62 -1.86 -31.91
CA PRO A 185 33.73 -2.76 -31.55
C PRO A 185 35.09 -2.19 -31.98
N SER A 186 35.11 -1.10 -32.75
CA SER A 186 36.33 -0.41 -33.18
C SER A 186 37.10 0.26 -32.04
N THR A 187 36.45 0.65 -30.93
CA THR A 187 37.15 1.29 -29.81
C THR A 187 37.86 0.30 -28.88
N GLU A 188 37.47 -0.98 -28.87
CA GLU A 188 38.19 -2.03 -28.13
C GLU A 188 39.44 -2.52 -28.87
N ALA A 189 39.53 -2.36 -30.21
CA ALA A 189 40.71 -2.76 -30.98
C ALA A 189 41.93 -1.85 -30.77
N LEU A 190 41.74 -0.54 -30.56
CA LEU A 190 42.85 0.41 -30.40
C LEU A 190 43.52 0.37 -29.01
N LEU A 191 42.90 -0.28 -28.02
CA LEU A 191 43.50 -0.46 -26.70
C LEU A 191 44.43 -1.67 -26.62
N TYR A 192 44.38 -2.59 -27.59
CA TYR A 192 45.27 -3.77 -27.63
C TYR A 192 46.50 -3.61 -28.52
N GLU A 193 46.58 -2.56 -29.35
CA GLU A 193 47.76 -2.32 -30.22
C GLU A 193 48.83 -1.42 -29.57
N ASN A 194 48.54 -0.87 -28.38
CA ASN A 194 49.45 0.02 -27.63
C ASN A 194 49.88 -0.51 -26.26
N ALA A 195 49.69 -1.82 -26.00
CA ALA A 195 50.17 -2.52 -24.80
C ALA A 195 51.14 -3.63 -25.19
#